data_AF-A0A9P3J0L2-F1
#
_entry.id   AF-A0A9P3J0L2-F1
#
_cell.length_a   1.000
_cell.length_b   1.000
_cell.length_c   1.000
_cell.angle_alpha   90.00
_cell.angle_beta   90.00
_cell.angle_gamma   90.00
#
_symmetry.space_group_name_H-M   'P 1'
#
loop_
_entity.id
_entity.type
_entity.pdbx_description
1 polymer ?
#
loop_
_entity_poly.entity_id
_entity_poly.type
_entity_poly.pdbx_seq_one_letter_code
_entity_poly.pdbx_strand_id
1 'polypeptide(L)'
;MTAPTLVLNLIAFPRPEYDLPYFCADLVTFPRGHLIVLDLNPLHQSEEHFNKYIAPVMPIANKYIKHLPWGGEFTAESLQFFSPALIWAKLPLDADVTAHVLPAFKEYLHAWLRMVEECEPTTDPEVMAHNMESQHRYICWRSVKDPGRPLLTRLFGSEKCEEFIEGFLFAGSHELGTKAFLDYFPDYRMEDGSIAKKRSMKGKAYSSRPWDASGKLIL
;
A
#
# COMPACT_ATOMS: atom_id res chain seq x y z
N MET A 1 9.06 25.38 -19.07
CA MET A 1 7.80 24.97 -18.40
C MET A 1 8.13 23.80 -17.48
N THR A 2 7.80 23.86 -16.19
CA THR A 2 7.99 22.74 -15.27
C THR A 2 6.97 21.65 -15.56
N ALA A 3 7.38 20.38 -15.61
CA ALA A 3 6.44 19.28 -15.84
C ALA A 3 5.32 19.28 -14.78
N PRO A 4 4.06 19.03 -15.17
CA PRO A 4 2.95 19.00 -14.24
C PRO A 4 3.11 17.85 -13.23
N THR A 5 2.56 18.03 -12.03
CA THR A 5 2.42 16.91 -11.08
C THR A 5 1.20 16.10 -11.48
N LEU A 6 1.39 14.80 -11.74
CA LEU A 6 0.31 13.85 -12.06
C LEU A 6 0.26 12.80 -10.96
N VAL A 7 -0.94 12.47 -10.50
CA VAL A 7 -1.14 11.52 -9.39
C VAL A 7 -2.27 10.57 -9.78
N LEU A 8 -1.99 9.28 -9.73
CA LEU A 8 -2.99 8.23 -9.63
C LEU A 8 -2.81 7.56 -8.27
N ASN A 9 -3.81 7.67 -7.41
CA ASN A 9 -4.00 6.80 -6.25
C ASN A 9 -5.26 5.98 -6.53
N LEU A 10 -5.09 4.67 -6.62
CA LEU A 10 -6.19 3.72 -6.83
C LEU A 10 -6.00 2.56 -5.86
N ILE A 11 -6.98 2.40 -4.96
CA ILE A 11 -7.03 1.29 -4.02
C ILE A 11 -8.38 0.60 -4.15
N ALA A 12 -8.40 -0.73 -4.16
CA ALA A 12 -9.62 -1.51 -4.07
C ALA A 12 -9.64 -2.29 -2.75
N PHE A 13 -10.61 -1.95 -1.89
CA PHE A 13 -10.83 -2.62 -0.62
C PHE A 13 -11.94 -3.69 -0.77
N PRO A 14 -11.69 -4.94 -0.38
CA PRO A 14 -12.75 -5.95 -0.32
C PRO A 14 -13.70 -5.66 0.84
N ARG A 15 -14.88 -6.30 0.81
CA ARG A 15 -15.73 -6.38 2.00
C ARG A 15 -15.18 -7.44 2.96
N PRO A 16 -15.45 -7.35 4.29
CA PRO A 16 -14.86 -8.25 5.28
C PRO A 16 -15.18 -9.75 5.09
N GLU A 17 -16.23 -10.10 4.35
CA GLU A 17 -16.52 -11.49 4.00
C GLU A 17 -15.49 -12.08 3.04
N TYR A 18 -14.68 -11.27 2.38
CA TYR A 18 -13.68 -11.70 1.40
C TYR A 18 -12.28 -11.38 1.92
N ASP A 19 -11.44 -12.40 2.01
CA ASP A 19 -10.06 -12.27 2.50
C ASP A 19 -9.08 -11.83 1.40
N LEU A 20 -9.52 -11.05 0.42
CA LEU A 20 -8.69 -10.63 -0.71
C LEU A 20 -7.57 -9.64 -0.27
N PRO A 21 -6.41 -9.62 -0.95
CA PRO A 21 -5.47 -8.53 -0.80
C PRO A 21 -6.04 -7.23 -1.40
N TYR A 22 -5.52 -6.08 -0.97
CA TYR A 22 -5.88 -4.79 -1.56
C TYR A 22 -5.10 -4.57 -2.85
N PHE A 23 -5.80 -4.34 -3.95
CA PHE A 23 -5.13 -3.75 -5.12
C PHE A 23 -4.71 -2.33 -4.76
N CYS A 24 -3.43 -2.00 -4.87
CA CYS A 24 -2.90 -0.67 -4.56
C CYS A 24 -1.98 -0.18 -5.68
N ALA A 25 -2.34 0.96 -6.28
CA ALA A 25 -1.52 1.66 -7.26
C ALA A 25 -1.39 3.14 -6.87
N ASP A 26 -0.19 3.50 -6.43
CA ASP A 26 0.24 4.88 -6.19
C ASP A 26 1.28 5.23 -7.27
N LEU A 27 0.80 5.81 -8.38
CA LEU A 27 1.63 6.22 -9.52
C LEU A 27 1.72 7.74 -9.53
N VAL A 28 2.89 8.27 -9.20
CA VAL A 28 3.08 9.71 -9.00
C VAL A 28 4.18 10.23 -9.91
N THR A 29 3.88 11.29 -10.64
CA THR A 29 4.85 12.02 -11.46
C THR A 29 5.08 13.39 -10.85
N PHE A 30 6.33 13.68 -10.52
CA PHE A 30 6.80 14.99 -10.07
C PHE A 30 7.81 15.55 -11.08
N PRO A 31 8.18 16.85 -11.00
CA PRO A 31 9.26 17.40 -11.83
C PRO A 31 10.62 16.69 -11.69
N ARG A 32 10.80 15.91 -10.61
CA ARG A 32 12.02 15.14 -10.34
C ARG A 32 11.99 13.70 -10.87
N GLY A 33 10.88 13.26 -11.46
CA GLY A 33 10.69 11.91 -11.97
C GLY A 33 9.41 11.24 -11.47
N HIS A 34 9.32 9.93 -11.71
CA HIS A 34 8.18 9.10 -11.33
C HIS A 34 8.47 8.32 -10.04
N LEU A 35 7.45 8.14 -9.22
CA LEU A 35 7.42 7.26 -8.06
C LEU A 35 6.29 6.27 -8.27
N ILE A 36 6.63 4.99 -8.27
CA ILE A 36 5.72 3.89 -8.57
C ILE A 36 5.67 3.00 -7.35
N VAL A 37 4.48 2.85 -6.77
CA VAL A 37 4.14 1.77 -5.84
C VAL A 37 2.96 1.03 -6.47
N LEU A 38 3.18 -0.21 -6.85
CA LEU A 38 2.15 -1.11 -7.36
C LEU A 38 2.25 -2.43 -6.63
N ASP A 39 1.17 -2.84 -5.98
CA ASP A 39 1.16 -4.01 -5.13
C ASP A 39 -0.24 -4.62 -4.99
N LEU A 40 -0.28 -5.87 -4.56
CA LEU A 40 -1.44 -6.47 -3.91
C LEU A 40 -1.12 -6.54 -2.42
N ASN A 41 -1.40 -5.45 -1.69
CA ASN A 41 -1.09 -5.38 -0.26
C ASN A 41 -1.85 -6.50 0.47
N PRO A 42 -1.16 -7.40 1.19
CA PRO A 42 -1.82 -8.55 1.78
C PRO A 42 -2.72 -8.10 2.92
N LEU A 43 -3.91 -8.70 3.02
CA LEU A 43 -4.79 -8.51 4.18
C LEU A 43 -4.12 -9.10 5.43
N HIS A 44 -3.52 -10.28 5.27
CA HIS A 44 -2.84 -11.02 6.34
C HIS A 44 -1.40 -11.35 5.95
N GLN A 45 -0.48 -11.27 6.91
CA GLN A 45 0.94 -11.60 6.71
C GLN A 45 1.25 -13.09 6.94
N SER A 46 0.24 -13.95 6.90
CA SER A 46 0.40 -15.39 7.10
C SER A 46 0.96 -16.09 5.86
N GLU A 47 1.64 -17.20 6.06
CA GLU A 47 2.14 -18.05 4.96
C GLU A 47 0.98 -18.58 4.10
N GLU A 48 -0.16 -18.92 4.71
CA GLU A 48 -1.37 -19.34 4.01
C GLU A 48 -1.87 -18.25 3.04
N HIS A 49 -1.99 -17.01 3.52
CA HIS A 49 -2.46 -15.90 2.69
C HIS A 49 -1.46 -15.56 1.58
N PHE A 50 -0.15 -15.64 1.87
CA PHE A 50 0.89 -15.52 0.86
C PHE A 50 0.75 -16.58 -0.24
N ASN A 51 0.63 -17.86 0.14
CA ASN A 51 0.52 -18.96 -0.81
C ASN A 51 -0.75 -18.86 -1.66
N LYS A 52 -1.87 -18.46 -1.04
CA LYS A 52 -3.16 -18.31 -1.71
C LYS A 52 -3.17 -17.17 -2.73
N TYR A 53 -2.67 -15.99 -2.37
CA TYR A 53 -2.87 -14.78 -3.17
C TYR A 53 -1.61 -14.18 -3.77
N ILE A 54 -0.47 -14.23 -3.07
CA ILE A 54 0.72 -13.49 -3.50
C ILE A 54 1.66 -14.37 -4.33
N ALA A 55 1.85 -15.63 -3.96
CA ALA A 55 2.70 -16.56 -4.71
C ALA A 55 2.32 -16.66 -6.20
N PRO A 56 1.02 -16.72 -6.60
CA PRO A 56 0.62 -16.71 -8.01
C PRO A 56 0.97 -15.42 -8.78
N VAL A 57 1.21 -14.32 -8.07
CA VAL A 57 1.51 -12.99 -8.64
C VAL A 57 3.02 -12.75 -8.75
N MET A 58 3.84 -13.50 -8.00
CA MET A 58 5.31 -13.41 -8.06
C MET A 58 5.90 -13.50 -9.47
N PRO A 59 5.41 -14.36 -10.40
CA PRO A 59 5.89 -14.37 -11.78
C PRO A 59 5.70 -13.03 -12.49
N ILE A 60 4.57 -12.34 -12.24
CA ILE A 60 4.28 -11.01 -12.79
C ILE A 60 5.26 -10.00 -12.19
N ALA A 61 5.43 -9.99 -10.86
CA ALA A 61 6.40 -9.12 -10.20
C ALA A 61 7.82 -9.32 -10.76
N ASN A 62 8.28 -10.57 -10.83
CA ASN A 62 9.62 -10.95 -11.32
C ASN A 62 9.87 -10.56 -12.78
N LYS A 63 8.82 -10.51 -13.61
CA LYS A 63 8.89 -9.98 -14.97
C LYS A 63 9.22 -8.48 -14.97
N TYR A 64 8.54 -7.69 -14.13
CA TYR A 64 8.61 -6.23 -14.17
C TYR A 64 9.74 -5.63 -13.33
N ILE A 65 10.14 -6.23 -12.21
CA ILE A 65 11.24 -5.70 -11.37
C ILE A 65 12.61 -5.70 -12.08
N LYS A 66 12.76 -6.45 -13.17
CA LYS A 66 13.94 -6.40 -14.05
C LYS A 66 14.05 -5.10 -14.84
N HIS A 67 12.91 -4.46 -15.09
CA HIS A 67 12.79 -3.23 -15.88
C HIS A 67 12.48 -2.00 -15.00
N LEU A 68 11.89 -2.25 -13.82
CA LEU A 68 11.52 -1.24 -12.84
C LEU A 68 12.44 -1.42 -11.62
N PRO A 69 13.65 -0.82 -11.62
CA PRO A 69 14.62 -1.01 -10.57
C PRO A 69 14.10 -0.50 -9.23
N TRP A 70 14.58 -1.13 -8.15
CA TRP A 70 14.18 -0.82 -6.79
C TRP A 70 14.36 0.66 -6.46
N GLY A 71 13.30 1.30 -5.96
CA GLY A 71 13.26 2.74 -5.67
C GLY A 71 14.12 3.21 -4.49
N GLY A 72 14.93 2.33 -3.90
CA GLY A 72 15.75 2.59 -2.72
C GLY A 72 14.96 2.57 -1.42
N GLU A 73 15.44 3.27 -0.40
CA GLU A 73 14.83 3.17 0.93
C GLU A 73 13.40 3.75 1.00
N PHE A 74 12.58 3.13 1.85
CA PHE A 74 11.25 3.59 2.23
C PHE A 74 11.05 3.49 3.75
N THR A 75 9.94 4.02 4.28
CA THR A 75 9.61 3.97 5.71
C THR A 75 9.59 2.54 6.22
N ALA A 76 10.45 2.18 7.18
CA ALA A 76 10.65 0.79 7.57
C ALA A 76 9.36 0.08 8.01
N GLU A 77 8.51 0.78 8.75
CA GLU A 77 7.21 0.29 9.20
C GLU A 77 6.22 0.01 8.07
N SER A 78 6.43 0.54 6.86
CA SER A 78 5.56 0.23 5.71
C SER A 78 5.73 -1.20 5.20
N LEU A 79 6.85 -1.89 5.52
CA LEU A 79 7.11 -3.26 5.06
C LEU A 79 5.98 -4.22 5.45
N GLN A 80 5.38 -4.03 6.64
CA GLN A 80 4.30 -4.88 7.17
C GLN A 80 2.99 -4.79 6.38
N PHE A 81 2.88 -3.88 5.42
CA PHE A 81 1.71 -3.72 4.55
C PHE A 81 2.01 -4.04 3.09
N PHE A 82 3.28 -4.30 2.76
CA PHE A 82 3.68 -4.65 1.41
C PHE A 82 3.76 -6.17 1.25
N SER A 83 3.43 -6.63 0.05
CA SER A 83 3.64 -8.02 -0.33
C SER A 83 5.05 -8.22 -0.90
N PRO A 84 5.57 -9.45 -0.89
CA PRO A 84 6.75 -9.81 -1.67
C PRO A 84 6.65 -9.56 -3.17
N ALA A 85 5.45 -9.31 -3.71
CA ALA A 85 5.20 -8.91 -5.10
C ALA A 85 5.22 -7.38 -5.32
N LEU A 86 5.60 -6.57 -4.33
CA LEU A 86 5.69 -5.10 -4.46
C LEU A 86 6.56 -4.68 -5.66
N ILE A 87 6.05 -3.79 -6.51
CA ILE A 87 6.83 -2.96 -7.43
C ILE A 87 6.98 -1.58 -6.78
N TRP A 88 8.18 -1.31 -6.28
CA TRP A 88 8.60 -0.01 -5.77
C TRP A 88 9.73 0.52 -6.62
N ALA A 89 9.48 1.58 -7.39
CA ALA A 89 10.45 2.15 -8.31
C ALA A 89 10.45 3.68 -8.27
N LYS A 90 11.62 4.26 -8.52
CA LYS A 90 11.79 5.68 -8.81
C LYS A 90 12.47 5.80 -10.17
N LEU A 91 11.81 6.45 -11.12
CA LEU A 91 12.26 6.56 -12.50
C LEU A 91 12.54 8.02 -12.85
N PRO A 92 13.50 8.30 -13.76
CA PRO A 92 13.70 9.66 -14.26
C PRO A 92 12.46 10.12 -15.06
N LEU A 93 12.29 11.44 -15.20
CA LEU A 93 11.09 12.04 -15.80
C LEU A 93 10.91 11.73 -17.30
N ASP A 94 12.01 11.41 -17.98
CA ASP A 94 12.04 11.03 -19.40
C ASP A 94 11.83 9.51 -19.62
N ALA A 95 11.62 8.73 -18.55
CA ALA A 95 11.31 7.31 -18.67
C ALA A 95 9.94 7.10 -19.33
N ASP A 96 9.88 6.18 -20.29
CA ASP A 96 8.62 5.78 -20.90
C ASP A 96 7.81 4.88 -19.95
N VAL A 97 6.89 5.51 -19.21
CA VAL A 97 5.97 4.80 -18.31
C VAL A 97 5.03 3.84 -19.06
N THR A 98 4.81 4.03 -20.36
CA THR A 98 3.94 3.15 -21.16
C THR A 98 4.61 1.82 -21.51
N ALA A 99 5.93 1.77 -21.51
CA ALA A 99 6.69 0.56 -21.82
C ALA A 99 6.59 -0.53 -20.73
N HIS A 100 6.64 -0.14 -19.45
CA HIS A 100 6.71 -1.09 -18.34
C HIS A 100 5.74 -0.82 -17.20
N VAL A 101 5.46 0.44 -16.85
CA VAL A 101 4.54 0.76 -15.73
C VAL A 101 3.09 0.44 -16.12
N LEU A 102 2.64 0.86 -17.30
CA LEU A 102 1.27 0.61 -17.75
C LEU A 102 0.96 -0.88 -17.94
N PRO A 103 1.82 -1.70 -18.58
CA PRO A 103 1.62 -3.14 -18.64
C PRO A 103 1.63 -3.82 -17.27
N ALA A 104 2.53 -3.41 -16.36
CA ALA A 104 2.55 -3.92 -14.98
C ALA A 104 1.24 -3.63 -14.27
N PHE A 105 0.76 -2.38 -14.34
CA PHE A 105 -0.53 -1.98 -13.77
C PHE A 105 -1.67 -2.86 -14.27
N LYS A 106 -1.76 -3.07 -15.59
CA LYS A 106 -2.81 -3.91 -16.20
C LYS A 106 -2.73 -5.36 -15.75
N GLU A 107 -1.53 -5.95 -15.69
CA GLU A 107 -1.36 -7.34 -15.27
C GLU A 107 -1.67 -7.55 -13.78
N TYR A 108 -1.29 -6.60 -12.91
CA TYR A 108 -1.67 -6.64 -11.49
C TYR A 108 -3.18 -6.49 -11.31
N LEU A 109 -3.80 -5.56 -12.04
CA LEU A 109 -5.25 -5.36 -11.98
C LEU A 109 -5.99 -6.59 -12.48
N HIS A 110 -5.59 -7.18 -13.60
CA HIS A 110 -6.18 -8.43 -14.10
C HIS A 110 -5.96 -9.60 -13.14
N ALA A 111 -4.79 -9.69 -12.48
CA ALA A 111 -4.57 -10.72 -11.47
C ALA A 111 -5.51 -10.56 -10.28
N TRP A 112 -5.69 -9.33 -9.79
CA TRP A 112 -6.63 -9.05 -8.71
C TRP A 112 -8.09 -9.30 -9.12
N LEU A 113 -8.49 -8.90 -10.33
CA LEU A 113 -9.84 -9.15 -10.83
C LEU A 113 -10.17 -10.63 -10.96
N ARG A 114 -9.21 -11.48 -11.35
CA ARG A 114 -9.41 -12.94 -11.30
C ARG A 114 -9.65 -13.45 -9.88
N MET A 115 -8.93 -12.91 -8.89
CA MET A 115 -9.19 -13.26 -7.49
C MET A 115 -10.60 -12.85 -7.06
N VAL A 116 -11.10 -11.70 -7.53
CA VAL A 116 -12.49 -11.25 -7.28
C VAL A 116 -13.52 -12.18 -7.94
N GLU A 117 -13.24 -12.68 -9.13
CA GLU A 117 -14.12 -13.64 -9.82
C GLU A 117 -14.14 -15.02 -9.14
N GLU A 118 -13.03 -15.43 -8.53
CA GLU A 118 -12.83 -16.75 -7.92
C GLU A 118 -13.10 -16.78 -6.40
N CYS A 119 -13.19 -15.63 -5.73
CA CYS A 119 -13.33 -15.60 -4.27
C CYS A 119 -14.74 -15.98 -3.81
N GLU A 120 -14.79 -16.79 -2.77
CA GLU A 120 -16.02 -17.13 -2.06
C GLU A 120 -16.09 -16.37 -0.73
N PRO A 121 -17.26 -15.83 -0.35
CA PRO A 121 -17.41 -15.16 0.94
C PRO A 121 -17.32 -16.17 2.09
N THR A 122 -16.65 -15.78 3.17
CA THR A 122 -16.78 -16.49 4.44
C THR A 122 -18.12 -16.18 5.09
N THR A 123 -18.72 -17.19 5.73
CA THR A 123 -19.87 -17.03 6.63
C THR A 123 -19.47 -17.17 8.10
N ASP A 124 -18.19 -17.41 8.38
CA ASP A 124 -17.66 -17.54 9.73
C ASP A 124 -17.48 -16.14 10.36
N PRO A 125 -18.22 -15.83 11.44
CA PRO A 125 -18.12 -14.52 12.09
C PRO A 125 -16.71 -14.21 12.64
N GLU A 126 -15.95 -15.22 13.06
CA GLU A 126 -14.59 -15.02 13.59
C GLU A 126 -13.62 -14.63 12.46
N VAL A 127 -13.73 -15.29 11.31
CA VAL A 127 -12.95 -14.96 10.11
C VAL A 127 -13.31 -13.57 9.60
N MET A 128 -14.60 -13.25 9.51
CA MET A 128 -15.06 -11.91 9.13
C MET A 128 -14.52 -10.82 10.08
N ALA A 129 -14.59 -11.05 11.40
CA ALA A 129 -14.06 -10.11 12.38
C ALA A 129 -12.54 -9.93 12.25
N HIS A 130 -11.81 -11.02 11.96
CA HIS A 130 -10.37 -10.96 11.72
C HIS A 130 -10.02 -10.18 10.44
N ASN A 131 -10.74 -10.41 9.34
CA ASN A 131 -10.58 -9.65 8.10
C ASN A 131 -10.86 -8.17 8.32
N MET A 132 -11.97 -7.85 8.98
CA MET A 132 -12.37 -6.48 9.30
C MET A 132 -11.31 -5.76 10.14
N GLU A 133 -10.77 -6.42 11.17
CA GLU A 133 -9.72 -5.88 12.03
C GLU A 133 -8.42 -5.62 11.25
N SER A 134 -8.00 -6.55 10.38
CA SER A 134 -6.80 -6.38 9.53
C SER A 134 -6.96 -5.21 8.56
N GLN A 135 -8.16 -5.04 7.98
CA GLN A 135 -8.48 -3.91 7.11
C GLN A 135 -8.53 -2.59 7.87
N HIS A 136 -9.18 -2.56 9.03
CA HIS A 136 -9.23 -1.40 9.89
C HIS A 136 -7.81 -0.94 10.29
N ARG A 137 -6.93 -1.88 10.66
CA ARG A 137 -5.52 -1.61 10.97
C ARG A 137 -4.77 -0.96 9.80
N TYR A 138 -4.96 -1.46 8.57
CA TYR A 138 -4.34 -0.88 7.37
C TYR A 138 -4.84 0.55 7.11
N ILE A 139 -6.16 0.75 7.20
CA ILE A 139 -6.82 2.03 6.98
C ILE A 139 -6.36 3.04 8.04
N CYS A 140 -6.31 2.68 9.33
CA CYS A 140 -5.76 3.54 10.38
C CYS A 140 -4.31 3.93 10.12
N TRP A 141 -3.50 2.99 9.62
CA TRP A 141 -2.11 3.30 9.27
C TRP A 141 -2.03 4.34 8.16
N ARG A 142 -2.71 4.08 7.04
CA ARG A 142 -2.71 4.99 5.89
C ARG A 142 -3.32 6.33 6.25
N SER A 143 -4.45 6.37 6.95
CA SER A 143 -5.10 7.63 7.33
C SER A 143 -4.15 8.53 8.12
N VAL A 144 -3.30 8.00 8.99
CA VAL A 144 -2.36 8.84 9.77
C VAL A 144 -1.04 9.09 9.05
N LYS A 145 -0.49 8.09 8.35
CA LYS A 145 0.90 8.09 7.85
C LYS A 145 1.05 8.17 6.33
N ASP A 146 -0.04 8.42 5.58
CA ASP A 146 -0.01 8.48 4.12
C ASP A 146 1.08 9.44 3.59
N PRO A 147 1.92 8.99 2.65
CA PRO A 147 3.02 9.80 2.15
C PRO A 147 2.60 10.99 1.29
N GLY A 148 1.39 10.95 0.71
CA GLY A 148 0.77 11.96 -0.13
C GLY A 148 0.14 13.12 0.65
N ARG A 149 -0.08 12.97 1.97
CA ARG A 149 -0.63 14.02 2.85
C ARG A 149 0.02 15.41 2.66
N PRO A 150 1.37 15.58 2.64
CA PRO A 150 1.98 16.90 2.42
C PRO A 150 1.64 17.53 1.07
N LEU A 151 1.46 16.71 0.02
CA LEU A 151 1.05 17.19 -1.30
C LEU A 151 -0.41 17.68 -1.24
N LEU A 152 -1.30 16.88 -0.67
CA LEU A 152 -2.72 17.23 -0.53
C LEU A 152 -2.91 18.48 0.33
N THR A 153 -2.22 18.60 1.46
CA THR A 153 -2.24 19.81 2.31
C THR A 153 -1.77 21.05 1.55
N ARG A 154 -0.72 20.93 0.71
CA ARG A 154 -0.23 22.04 -0.12
C ARG A 154 -1.23 22.45 -1.21
N LEU A 155 -2.01 21.50 -1.74
CA LEU A 155 -2.98 21.75 -2.82
C LEU A 155 -4.31 22.29 -2.28
N PHE A 156 -4.78 21.77 -1.15
CA PHE A 156 -6.16 21.99 -0.69
C PHE A 156 -6.27 22.64 0.69
N GLY A 157 -5.15 22.82 1.41
CA GLY A 157 -5.14 23.24 2.82
C GLY A 157 -5.30 22.05 3.78
N SER A 158 -5.00 22.27 5.06
CA SER A 158 -4.98 21.20 6.06
C SER A 158 -6.36 20.59 6.30
N GLU A 159 -7.38 21.41 6.48
CA GLU A 159 -8.76 20.96 6.77
C GLU A 159 -9.30 20.03 5.68
N LYS A 160 -9.32 20.49 4.42
CA LYS A 160 -9.76 19.68 3.27
C LYS A 160 -8.89 18.44 3.03
N CYS A 161 -7.62 18.48 3.41
CA CYS A 161 -6.73 17.32 3.31
C CYS A 161 -7.16 16.23 4.30
N GLU A 162 -7.45 16.59 5.55
CA GLU A 162 -7.96 15.64 6.55
C GLU A 162 -9.33 15.10 6.13
N GLU A 163 -10.27 15.98 5.71
CA GLU A 163 -11.59 15.56 5.22
C GLU A 163 -11.49 14.57 4.07
N PHE A 164 -10.59 14.79 3.11
CA PHE A 164 -10.42 13.90 1.97
C PHE A 164 -9.76 12.56 2.34
N ILE A 165 -8.78 12.58 3.25
CA ILE A 165 -8.09 11.36 3.69
C ILE A 165 -9.03 10.48 4.51
N GLU A 166 -9.72 11.04 5.50
CA GLU A 166 -10.58 10.28 6.42
C GLU A 166 -11.96 9.99 5.82
N GLY A 167 -12.51 10.93 5.04
CA GLY A 167 -13.86 10.82 4.48
C GLY A 167 -13.94 10.17 3.09
N PHE A 168 -12.81 9.95 2.42
CA PHE A 168 -12.82 9.32 1.09
C PHE A 168 -11.71 8.28 0.90
N LEU A 169 -10.43 8.68 0.94
CA LEU A 169 -9.33 7.76 0.61
C LEU A 169 -9.28 6.54 1.54
N PHE A 170 -9.58 6.76 2.81
CA PHE A 170 -9.57 5.75 3.87
C PHE A 170 -10.86 5.82 4.70
N ALA A 171 -11.99 6.11 4.04
CA ALA A 171 -13.32 6.01 4.62
C ALA A 171 -13.54 4.58 5.12
N GLY A 172 -13.57 4.41 6.44
CA GLY A 172 -13.61 3.09 7.08
C GLY A 172 -12.92 3.06 8.44
N SER A 173 -12.06 4.04 8.75
CA SER A 173 -11.36 4.17 10.04
C SER A 173 -12.30 4.37 11.24
N HIS A 174 -13.55 4.74 11.00
CA HIS A 174 -14.57 4.89 12.05
C HIS A 174 -15.72 3.89 11.92
N GLU A 175 -15.77 3.13 10.82
CA GLU A 175 -16.87 2.23 10.49
C GLU A 175 -16.50 0.76 10.74
N LEU A 176 -15.25 0.38 10.45
CA LEU A 176 -14.80 -1.01 10.52
C LEU A 176 -14.29 -1.40 11.92
N GLY A 177 -14.04 -0.43 12.80
CA GLY A 177 -13.53 -0.70 14.13
C GLY A 177 -13.50 0.52 15.03
N THR A 178 -13.18 0.29 16.31
CA THR A 178 -13.16 1.32 17.36
C THR A 178 -11.76 1.62 17.88
N LYS A 179 -10.76 0.81 17.51
CA LYS A 179 -9.37 0.99 17.91
C LYS A 179 -8.78 2.26 17.28
N ALA A 180 -8.11 3.07 18.09
CA ALA A 180 -7.36 4.21 17.60
C ALA A 180 -6.00 3.78 17.01
N PHE A 181 -5.35 4.69 16.29
CA PHE A 181 -4.01 4.46 15.72
C PHE A 181 -3.00 3.95 16.76
N LEU A 182 -2.99 4.51 17.97
CA LEU A 182 -2.05 4.12 19.04
C LEU A 182 -2.36 2.75 19.67
N ASP A 183 -3.53 2.19 19.43
CA ASP A 183 -3.86 0.82 19.87
C ASP A 183 -3.17 -0.21 18.96
N TYR A 184 -3.06 0.10 17.65
CA TYR A 184 -2.33 -0.73 16.69
C TYR A 184 -0.82 -0.45 16.66
N PHE A 185 -0.43 0.80 16.86
CA PHE A 185 0.95 1.28 16.69
C PHE A 185 1.44 2.04 17.93
N PRO A 186 1.55 1.37 19.09
CA PRO A 186 1.89 2.01 20.36
C PRO A 186 3.27 2.68 20.35
N ASP A 187 4.19 2.22 19.51
CA ASP A 187 5.53 2.81 19.32
C ASP A 187 5.49 4.28 18.90
N TYR A 188 4.36 4.78 18.39
CA TYR A 188 4.18 6.18 18.00
C TYR A 188 3.67 7.08 19.13
N ARG A 189 3.43 6.54 20.33
CA ARG A 189 2.94 7.31 21.47
C ARG A 189 4.05 8.22 22.01
N MET A 190 3.76 9.51 22.08
CA MET A 190 4.60 10.50 22.76
C MET A 190 4.29 10.53 24.27
N GLU A 191 5.17 11.15 25.07
CA GLU A 191 4.99 11.26 26.54
C GLU A 191 3.68 11.95 26.94
N ASP A 192 3.21 12.90 26.14
CA ASP A 192 1.94 13.61 26.34
C ASP A 192 0.70 12.83 25.85
N GLY A 193 0.90 11.59 25.39
CA GLY A 193 -0.16 10.73 24.86
C GLY A 193 -0.53 11.00 23.40
N SER A 194 0.06 12.00 22.75
CA SER A 194 -0.19 12.31 21.34
C SER A 194 0.51 11.34 20.38
N ILE A 195 0.11 11.38 19.10
CA ILE A 195 0.76 10.62 18.02
C ILE A 195 2.00 11.39 17.53
N ALA A 196 3.14 10.70 17.47
CA ALA A 196 4.37 11.28 16.95
C ALA A 196 4.18 11.84 15.52
N LYS A 197 4.56 13.12 15.31
CA LYS A 197 4.46 13.80 14.01
C LYS A 197 5.38 13.20 12.94
N LYS A 198 6.48 12.56 13.34
CA LYS A 198 7.38 11.90 12.39
C LYS A 198 6.66 10.75 11.66
N ARG A 199 6.99 10.56 10.39
CA ARG A 199 6.40 9.49 9.56
C ARG A 199 6.81 8.10 10.00
N SER A 200 8.02 7.98 10.55
CA SER A 200 8.63 6.71 10.92
C SER A 200 9.31 6.84 12.27
N MET A 201 9.09 5.87 13.16
CA MET A 201 9.84 5.73 14.40
C MET A 201 11.20 5.10 14.17
N LYS A 202 11.29 4.13 13.24
CA LYS A 202 12.50 3.35 12.90
C LYS A 202 13.40 4.00 11.85
N GLY A 203 12.89 4.96 11.09
CA GLY A 203 13.58 5.59 9.97
C GLY A 203 13.30 4.91 8.63
N LYS A 204 14.09 5.29 7.62
CA LYS A 204 14.04 4.64 6.32
C LYS A 204 14.93 3.40 6.32
N ALA A 205 14.51 2.36 5.61
CA ALA A 205 15.23 1.10 5.49
C ALA A 205 15.03 0.51 4.08
N TYR A 206 15.64 -0.65 3.84
CA TYR A 206 15.50 -1.44 2.61
C TYR A 206 16.06 -0.72 1.37
N SER A 207 17.35 -0.39 1.42
CA SER A 207 18.08 0.21 0.29
C SER A 207 18.11 -0.72 -0.94
N SER A 208 18.00 -2.03 -0.73
CA SER A 208 17.74 -3.06 -1.74
C SER A 208 16.37 -3.72 -1.51
N ARG A 209 15.87 -4.43 -2.53
CA ARG A 209 14.65 -5.23 -2.42
C ARG A 209 14.83 -6.27 -1.29
N PRO A 210 13.95 -6.32 -0.28
CA PRO A 210 14.14 -7.17 0.88
C PRO A 210 13.64 -8.60 0.68
N TRP A 211 13.11 -8.94 -0.50
CA TRP A 211 12.66 -10.29 -0.86
C TRP A 211 13.42 -10.84 -2.06
N ASP A 212 13.64 -12.15 -2.06
CA ASP A 212 14.13 -12.88 -3.24
C ASP A 212 13.02 -13.13 -4.29
N ALA A 213 13.37 -13.80 -5.38
CA ALA A 213 12.45 -14.10 -6.48
C ALA A 213 11.31 -15.06 -6.09
N SER A 214 11.45 -15.83 -5.00
CA SER A 214 10.40 -16.69 -4.45
C SER A 214 9.46 -15.95 -3.51
N GLY A 215 9.82 -14.72 -3.13
CA GLY A 215 9.07 -13.90 -2.17
C GLY A 215 9.52 -14.10 -0.72
N LYS A 216 10.61 -14.86 -0.49
CA LYS A 216 11.17 -15.03 0.85
C LYS A 216 11.93 -13.77 1.25
N LEU A 217 11.74 -13.32 2.49
CA LEU A 217 12.48 -12.20 3.07
C LEU A 217 13.97 -12.58 3.27
N ILE A 218 14.88 -11.71 2.84
CA ILE A 218 16.34 -11.93 2.81
C ILE A 218 17.12 -10.86 3.60
N LEU A 219 16.48 -10.30 4.63
CA LEU A 219 17.06 -9.30 5.53
C LEU A 219 18.08 -9.87 6.51
#